data_AF-A0A0D6B6B6-F1
#
_entry.id   AF-A0A0D6B6B6-F1
#
_cell.length_a   1.000
_cell.length_b   1.000
_cell.length_c   1.000
_cell.angle_alpha   90.00
_cell.angle_beta   90.00
_cell.angle_gamma   90.00
#
_symmetry.space_group_name_H-M   'P 1'
#
loop_
_entity.id
_entity.type
_entity.pdbx_description
1 polymer ?
#
loop_
_entity_poly.entity_id
_entity_poly.type
_entity_poly.pdbx_seq_one_letter_code
_entity_poly.pdbx_strand_id
1 'polypeptide(L)'
;MALLVGAGLMALFDAVPALNLVLKVISAGYLLWLAVKIATAAPLAERDADSRPMTFLQAATFQWVNPEAWAMCLSAVTLYAPDRSLLSVAIVAAAFTLVCFPAISVWAWLGTVVRQWLSNATRLRAFNITMAALLVASLYPVLGLGA
;
A
#
# COMPACT_ATOMS: atom_id res chain seq x y z
N MET A 1 -9.60 -8.39 0.02
CA MET A 1 -9.57 -7.49 -1.15
C MET A 1 -9.14 -8.22 -2.42
N ALA A 2 -7.91 -8.78 -2.49
CA ALA A 2 -7.38 -9.43 -3.70
C ALA A 2 -8.34 -10.42 -4.40
N LEU A 3 -8.96 -11.33 -3.64
CA LEU A 3 -9.94 -12.29 -4.18
C LEU A 3 -11.16 -11.59 -4.83
N LEU A 4 -11.69 -10.54 -4.20
CA LEU A 4 -12.85 -9.80 -4.70
C LEU A 4 -12.50 -8.94 -5.92
N VAL A 5 -11.30 -8.34 -5.94
CA VAL A 5 -10.80 -7.58 -7.09
C VAL A 5 -10.56 -8.51 -8.28
N GLY A 6 -9.90 -9.66 -8.05
CA GLY A 6 -9.61 -10.64 -9.08
C GLY A 6 -10.84 -11.38 -9.62
N ALA A 7 -11.82 -11.69 -8.78
CA ALA A 7 -13.00 -12.45 -9.18
C ALA A 7 -14.06 -11.63 -9.95
N GLY A 8 -14.16 -10.32 -9.70
CA GLY A 8 -15.27 -9.52 -10.23
C GLY A 8 -14.87 -8.18 -10.84
N LEU A 9 -13.93 -7.46 -10.24
CA LEU A 9 -13.60 -6.13 -10.72
C LEU A 9 -12.69 -6.12 -11.95
N MET A 10 -11.90 -7.17 -12.16
CA MET A 10 -11.03 -7.26 -13.34
C MET A 10 -11.81 -7.17 -14.66
N ALA A 11 -12.98 -7.80 -14.75
CA ALA A 11 -13.86 -7.69 -15.93
C ALA A 11 -14.30 -6.24 -16.23
N LEU A 12 -14.47 -5.41 -15.19
CA LEU A 12 -14.78 -3.99 -15.34
C LEU A 12 -13.59 -3.19 -15.88
N PHE A 13 -12.36 -3.50 -15.43
CA PHE A 13 -11.14 -2.87 -15.95
C PHE A 13 -10.83 -3.27 -17.39
N ASP A 14 -11.22 -4.47 -17.82
CA ASP A 14 -11.13 -4.87 -19.23
C ASP A 14 -12.17 -4.16 -20.10
N ALA A 15 -13.42 -4.04 -19.60
CA ALA A 15 -14.50 -3.38 -20.31
C ALA A 15 -14.27 -1.87 -20.47
N VAL A 16 -13.60 -1.25 -19.49
CA VAL A 16 -13.30 0.19 -19.49
C VAL A 16 -11.80 0.40 -19.21
N PRO A 17 -10.94 0.31 -20.23
CA PRO A 17 -9.49 0.48 -20.07
C PRO A 17 -9.08 1.81 -19.44
N ALA A 18 -9.91 2.86 -19.60
CA ALA A 18 -9.71 4.16 -18.97
C ALA A 18 -9.66 4.08 -17.43
N LEU A 19 -10.32 3.10 -16.80
CA LEU A 19 -10.24 2.89 -15.35
C LEU A 19 -8.83 2.54 -14.88
N ASN A 20 -8.04 1.84 -15.69
CA ASN A 20 -6.63 1.56 -15.36
C ASN A 20 -5.81 2.85 -15.29
N LEU A 21 -6.03 3.76 -16.25
CA LEU A 21 -5.34 5.05 -16.26
C LEU A 21 -5.78 5.92 -15.08
N VAL A 22 -7.09 6.00 -14.83
CA VAL A 22 -7.65 6.73 -13.69
C VAL A 22 -7.09 6.19 -12.38
N LEU A 23 -7.07 4.87 -12.19
CA LEU A 23 -6.51 4.24 -11.00
C LEU A 23 -5.04 4.59 -10.85
N LYS A 24 -4.22 4.48 -11.91
CA LYS A 24 -2.79 4.86 -11.87
C LYS A 24 -2.59 6.32 -11.45
N VAL A 25 -3.34 7.25 -12.02
CA VAL A 25 -3.24 8.68 -11.69
C VAL A 25 -3.65 8.94 -10.24
N ILE A 26 -4.74 8.33 -9.78
CA ILE A 26 -5.19 8.44 -8.39
C ILE A 26 -4.15 7.82 -7.44
N SER A 27 -3.61 6.64 -7.76
CA SER A 27 -2.55 5.98 -6.98
C SER A 27 -1.34 6.88 -6.86
N ALA A 28 -0.84 7.42 -7.98
CA ALA A 28 0.33 8.30 -7.98
C ALA A 28 0.08 9.58 -7.16
N GLY A 29 -1.06 10.26 -7.38
CA GLY A 29 -1.42 11.46 -6.62
C GLY A 29 -1.55 11.20 -5.13
N TYR A 30 -2.18 10.08 -4.74
CA TYR A 30 -2.32 9.67 -3.35
C TYR A 30 -0.96 9.35 -2.71
N LEU A 31 -0.07 8.63 -3.40
CA LEU A 31 1.25 8.28 -2.88
C LEU A 31 2.17 9.50 -2.76
N LEU A 32 2.07 10.48 -3.68
CA LEU A 32 2.76 11.76 -3.55
C LEU A 32 2.24 12.55 -2.33
N TRP A 33 0.93 12.61 -2.15
CA TRP A 33 0.33 13.22 -0.96
C TRP A 33 0.78 12.53 0.33
N LEU A 34 0.82 11.19 0.32
CA LEU A 34 1.27 10.39 1.45
C LEU A 34 2.76 10.61 1.74
N ALA A 35 3.60 10.73 0.71
CA ALA A 35 5.02 11.05 0.87
C ALA A 35 5.22 12.40 1.57
N VAL A 36 4.45 13.43 1.20
CA VAL A 36 4.48 14.72 1.90
C VAL A 36 4.04 14.57 3.36
N LYS A 37 2.97 13.80 3.63
CA LYS A 37 2.50 13.53 5.00
C LYS A 37 3.54 12.78 5.84
N ILE A 38 4.27 11.84 5.26
CA ILE A 38 5.37 11.12 5.94
C ILE A 38 6.52 12.10 6.21
N ALA A 39 6.97 12.85 5.20
CA ALA A 39 8.09 13.79 5.33
C ALA A 39 7.85 14.89 6.38
N THR A 40 6.59 15.30 6.56
CA THR A 40 6.19 16.36 7.49
C THR A 40 5.63 15.83 8.83
N ALA A 41 5.66 14.53 9.07
CA ALA A 41 5.13 13.95 10.29
C ALA A 41 5.94 14.41 11.52
N ALA A 42 5.24 15.00 12.49
CA ALA A 42 5.80 15.47 13.75
C ALA A 42 6.14 14.31 14.71
N PRO A 43 7.07 14.52 15.67
CA PRO A 43 7.33 13.58 16.75
C PRO A 43 6.07 13.23 17.53
N LEU A 44 5.97 11.97 17.98
CA LEU A 44 4.81 11.47 18.74
C LEU A 44 4.55 12.25 20.05
N ALA A 45 5.56 12.92 20.62
CA ALA A 45 5.39 13.77 21.80
C ALA A 45 4.53 15.02 21.52
N GLU A 46 4.38 15.42 20.26
CA GLU A 46 3.59 16.57 19.81
C GLU A 46 2.20 16.15 19.28
N ARG A 47 1.86 14.86 19.30
CA ARG A 47 0.54 14.38 18.85
C ARG A 47 -0.48 14.49 19.97
N ASP A 48 -1.63 15.12 19.67
CA ASP A 48 -2.77 15.25 20.57
C ASP A 48 -3.16 13.92 21.21
N ALA A 49 -3.49 13.98 22.51
CA ALA A 49 -3.88 12.85 23.35
C ALA A 49 -5.13 12.09 22.84
N ASP A 50 -5.89 12.66 21.89
CA ASP A 50 -7.08 12.06 21.28
C ASP A 50 -6.81 11.14 20.08
N SER A 51 -5.54 10.90 19.73
CA SER A 51 -5.17 10.02 18.62
C SER A 51 -5.47 8.54 18.95
N ARG A 52 -6.67 8.06 18.60
CA ARG A 52 -7.06 6.64 18.81
C ARG A 52 -6.46 5.73 17.74
N PRO A 53 -5.93 4.56 18.11
CA PRO A 53 -5.49 3.56 17.13
C PRO A 53 -6.68 3.04 16.32
N MET A 54 -6.42 2.76 15.03
CA MET A 54 -7.44 2.25 14.12
C MET A 54 -7.89 0.84 14.54
N THR A 55 -9.20 0.59 14.57
CA THR A 55 -9.73 -0.74 14.87
C THR A 55 -9.45 -1.71 13.73
N PHE A 56 -9.54 -3.02 14.00
CA PHE A 56 -9.36 -4.05 12.95
C PHE A 56 -10.30 -3.81 11.76
N LEU A 57 -11.57 -3.52 12.02
CA LEU A 57 -12.55 -3.29 10.96
C LEU A 57 -12.22 -2.02 10.16
N GLN A 58 -11.85 -0.93 10.84
CA GLN A 58 -11.39 0.29 10.17
C GLN A 58 -10.16 0.01 9.29
N ALA A 59 -9.19 -0.77 9.78
CA ALA A 59 -8.00 -1.15 9.04
C ALA A 59 -8.33 -2.01 7.81
N ALA A 60 -9.26 -2.96 7.94
CA ALA A 60 -9.74 -3.79 6.84
C ALA A 60 -10.48 -2.96 5.79
N THR A 61 -11.33 -2.01 6.21
CA THR A 61 -12.02 -1.09 5.29
C THR A 61 -11.07 -0.08 4.64
N PHE A 62 -10.01 0.33 5.34
CA PHE A 62 -9.02 1.26 4.81
C PHE A 62 -8.28 0.69 3.58
N GLN A 63 -8.11 -0.63 3.50
CA GLN A 63 -7.49 -1.26 2.33
C GLN A 63 -8.26 -0.94 1.04
N TRP A 64 -9.58 -0.78 1.11
CA TRP A 64 -10.43 -0.48 -0.05
C TRP A 64 -10.34 0.96 -0.54
N VAL A 65 -9.86 1.89 0.30
CA VAL A 65 -9.57 3.26 -0.14
C VAL A 65 -8.12 3.44 -0.56
N ASN A 66 -7.26 2.42 -0.37
CA ASN A 66 -5.84 2.51 -0.70
C ASN A 66 -5.59 2.14 -2.18
N PRO A 67 -5.41 3.12 -3.09
CA PRO A 67 -5.26 2.86 -4.52
C PRO A 67 -3.96 2.11 -4.87
N GLU A 68 -2.96 2.12 -3.98
CA GLU A 68 -1.76 1.28 -4.10
C GLU A 68 -2.11 -0.21 -3.98
N ALA A 69 -2.95 -0.56 -3.01
CA ALA A 69 -3.37 -1.94 -2.78
C ALA A 69 -4.25 -2.46 -3.94
N TRP A 70 -5.05 -1.60 -4.56
CA TRP A 70 -5.78 -1.90 -5.79
C TRP A 70 -4.84 -2.24 -6.95
N ALA A 71 -3.84 -1.37 -7.21
CA ALA A 71 -2.85 -1.58 -8.26
C ALA A 71 -2.08 -2.89 -8.05
N MET A 72 -1.67 -3.20 -6.81
CA MET A 72 -1.01 -4.45 -6.47
C MET A 72 -1.90 -5.67 -6.76
N CYS A 73 -3.16 -5.66 -6.34
CA CYS A 73 -4.08 -6.79 -6.57
C CYS A 73 -4.30 -7.03 -8.06
N LEU A 74 -4.48 -5.97 -8.85
CA LEU A 74 -4.64 -6.05 -10.30
C LEU A 74 -3.40 -6.68 -10.93
N SER A 75 -2.20 -6.15 -10.65
CA SER A 75 -0.94 -6.69 -11.18
C SER A 75 -0.72 -8.15 -10.78
N ALA A 76 -1.00 -8.52 -9.53
CA ALA A 76 -0.83 -9.89 -9.04
C ALA A 76 -1.72 -10.88 -9.80
N VAL A 77 -3.00 -10.54 -9.99
CA VAL A 77 -3.93 -11.44 -10.71
C VAL A 77 -3.61 -11.46 -12.21
N THR A 78 -3.26 -10.33 -12.82
CA THR A 78 -2.84 -10.29 -14.23
C THR A 78 -1.59 -11.12 -14.49
N LEU A 79 -0.61 -11.11 -13.57
CA LEU A 79 0.66 -11.81 -13.76
C LEU A 79 0.61 -13.29 -13.36
N TYR A 80 -0.10 -13.62 -12.28
CA TYR A 80 -0.04 -14.95 -11.67
C TYR A 80 -1.33 -15.77 -11.81
N ALA A 81 -2.42 -15.20 -12.32
CA ALA A 81 -3.67 -15.90 -12.62
C ALA A 81 -4.19 -15.53 -14.03
N PRO A 82 -3.42 -15.81 -15.09
CA PRO A 82 -3.74 -15.39 -16.47
C PRO A 82 -5.00 -16.07 -17.02
N ASP A 83 -5.32 -17.27 -16.56
CA ASP A 83 -6.56 -18.00 -16.89
C ASP A 83 -7.79 -17.41 -16.18
N ARG A 84 -7.58 -16.54 -15.18
CA ARG A 84 -8.60 -15.82 -14.41
C ARG A 84 -9.67 -16.72 -13.77
N SER A 85 -9.40 -18.02 -13.62
CA SER A 85 -10.31 -18.88 -12.90
C SER A 85 -10.38 -18.48 -11.43
N LEU A 86 -11.55 -18.70 -10.81
CA LEU A 86 -11.71 -18.45 -9.37
C LEU A 86 -10.68 -19.22 -8.53
N LEU A 87 -10.27 -20.40 -9.00
CA LEU A 87 -9.24 -21.20 -8.35
C LEU A 87 -7.87 -20.50 -8.40
N SER A 88 -7.42 -20.05 -9.58
CA SER A 88 -6.15 -19.34 -9.72
C SER A 88 -6.12 -18.05 -8.91
N VAL A 89 -7.20 -17.27 -8.95
CA VAL A 89 -7.36 -16.04 -8.13
C VAL A 89 -7.30 -16.36 -6.64
N ALA A 90 -7.96 -17.44 -6.20
CA ALA A 90 -7.95 -17.86 -4.80
C ALA A 90 -6.55 -18.31 -4.34
N ILE A 91 -5.81 -19.04 -5.18
CA ILE A 91 -4.43 -19.46 -4.89
C ILE A 91 -3.52 -18.24 -4.74
N VAL A 92 -3.60 -17.27 -5.67
CA VAL A 92 -2.82 -16.02 -5.59
C VAL A 92 -3.17 -15.24 -4.32
N ALA A 93 -4.45 -15.08 -4.01
CA ALA A 93 -4.89 -14.38 -2.81
C ALA A 93 -4.43 -15.08 -1.52
N ALA A 94 -4.48 -16.42 -1.48
CA ALA A 94 -4.00 -17.21 -0.35
C ALA A 94 -2.48 -17.09 -0.18
N ALA A 95 -1.71 -17.21 -1.28
CA ALA A 95 -0.26 -17.05 -1.25
C ALA A 95 0.16 -15.66 -0.75
N PHE A 96 -0.46 -14.58 -1.27
CA PHE A 96 -0.22 -13.22 -0.79
C PHE A 96 -0.55 -13.09 0.69
N THR A 97 -1.68 -13.65 1.14
CA THR A 97 -2.05 -13.58 2.56
C THR A 97 -1.03 -14.31 3.44
N LEU A 98 -0.63 -15.53 3.06
CA LEU A 98 0.31 -16.36 3.82
C LEU A 98 1.72 -15.77 3.88
N VAL A 99 2.14 -15.02 2.86
CA VAL A 99 3.46 -14.40 2.81
C VAL A 99 3.45 -12.98 3.40
N CYS A 100 2.48 -12.14 3.01
CA CYS A 100 2.42 -10.76 3.46
C CYS A 100 2.05 -10.65 4.94
N PHE A 101 1.19 -11.53 5.48
CA PHE A 101 0.82 -11.47 6.89
C PHE A 101 2.03 -11.60 7.85
N PRO A 102 2.87 -12.65 7.76
CA PRO A 102 4.07 -12.73 8.60
C PRO A 102 5.07 -11.62 8.27
N ALA A 103 5.25 -11.25 7.00
CA ALA A 103 6.18 -10.18 6.62
C ALA A 103 5.79 -8.82 7.24
N ILE A 104 4.52 -8.44 7.16
CA ILE A 104 3.99 -7.20 7.76
C ILE A 104 4.04 -7.29 9.29
N SER A 105 3.79 -8.47 9.88
CA SER A 105 3.89 -8.65 11.34
C SER A 105 5.32 -8.45 11.84
N VAL A 106 6.30 -9.04 11.14
CA VAL A 106 7.73 -8.84 11.45
C VAL A 106 8.13 -7.38 11.24
N TRP A 107 7.69 -6.75 10.15
CA TRP A 107 7.92 -5.34 9.88
C TRP A 107 7.35 -4.43 10.98
N ALA A 108 6.11 -4.67 11.41
CA ALA A 108 5.46 -3.92 12.48
C ALA A 108 6.20 -4.09 13.82
N TRP A 109 6.65 -5.31 14.13
CA TRP A 109 7.44 -5.58 15.32
C TRP A 109 8.79 -4.85 15.29
N LEU A 110 9.54 -4.93 14.18
CA LEU A 110 10.79 -4.18 14.00
C LEU A 110 10.57 -2.66 14.13
N GLY A 111 9.43 -2.16 13.62
CA GLY A 111 9.02 -0.77 13.78
C GLY A 111 8.94 -0.31 15.24
N THR A 112 8.55 -1.19 16.17
CA THR A 112 8.54 -0.87 17.61
C THR A 112 9.94 -0.68 18.19
N VAL A 113 10.92 -1.44 17.70
CA VAL A 113 12.33 -1.34 18.09
C VAL A 113 12.94 -0.08 17.51
N VAL A 114 12.75 0.15 16.20
CA VAL A 114 13.24 1.35 15.50
C VAL A 114 12.66 2.63 16.10
N ARG A 115 11.40 2.60 16.56
CA ARG A 115 10.75 3.74 17.22
C ARG A 115 11.53 4.23 18.44
N GLN A 116 12.17 3.35 19.21
CA GLN A 116 12.98 3.75 20.37
C GLN A 116 14.22 4.55 19.93
N TRP A 117 14.83 4.16 18.81
CA TRP A 117 15.98 4.84 18.21
C TRP A 117 15.63 6.17 17.54
N LEU A 118 14.41 6.29 17.01
CA LEU A 118 13.84 7.51 16.41
C LEU A 118 13.28 8.51 17.44
N SER A 119 13.60 8.36 18.72
CA SER A 119 13.21 9.31 19.79
C SER A 119 13.82 10.71 19.63
N ASN A 120 14.88 10.86 18.84
CA ASN A 120 15.50 12.15 18.51
C ASN A 120 14.84 12.78 17.27
N ALA A 121 14.40 14.04 17.38
CA ALA A 121 13.72 14.77 16.31
C ALA A 121 14.50 14.82 14.99
N THR A 122 15.82 14.98 15.03
CA THR A 122 16.67 14.99 13.82
C THR A 122 16.71 13.62 13.15
N ARG A 123 16.81 12.54 13.94
CA ARG A 123 16.80 11.16 13.40
C ARG A 123 15.45 10.81 12.80
N LEU A 124 14.36 11.18 13.48
CA LEU A 124 13.00 10.99 12.97
C LEU A 124 12.80 11.74 11.64
N ARG A 125 13.24 13.00 11.56
CA ARG A 125 13.13 13.78 10.33
C ARG A 125 13.93 13.19 9.18
N ALA A 126 15.17 12.77 9.43
CA ALA A 126 15.98 12.09 8.43
C ALA A 126 15.31 10.79 7.95
N PHE A 127 14.81 9.97 8.88
CA PHE A 127 14.08 8.74 8.57
C PHE A 127 12.83 9.00 7.72
N ASN A 128 12.01 9.99 8.11
CA ASN A 128 10.79 10.37 7.39
C ASN A 128 11.08 10.87 5.97
N ILE A 129 12.13 11.69 5.79
CA ILE A 129 12.56 12.16 4.47
C ILE A 129 13.00 10.97 3.61
N THR A 130 13.80 10.05 4.16
CA THR A 130 14.24 8.84 3.44
C THR A 130 13.05 7.98 3.04
N MET A 131 12.10 7.72 3.94
CA MET A 131 10.89 6.95 3.63
C MET A 131 10.04 7.61 2.56
N ALA A 132 9.86 8.94 2.63
CA ALA A 132 9.14 9.70 1.61
C ALA A 132 9.86 9.63 0.25
N ALA A 133 11.18 9.76 0.22
CA ALA A 133 11.96 9.65 -1.01
C ALA A 133 11.86 8.24 -1.63
N LEU A 134 11.94 7.19 -0.81
CA LEU A 134 11.74 5.80 -1.27
C LEU A 134 10.32 5.57 -1.80
N LEU A 135 9.30 6.16 -1.15
CA LEU A 135 7.92 6.08 -1.62
C LEU A 135 7.70 6.80 -2.96
N VAL A 136 8.35 7.95 -3.17
CA VAL A 136 8.31 8.63 -4.47
C VAL A 136 9.08 7.83 -5.51
N ALA A 137 10.23 7.25 -5.15
CA ALA A 137 11.02 6.41 -6.05
C ALA A 137 10.25 5.15 -6.49
N SER A 138 9.42 4.58 -5.62
CA SER A 138 8.59 3.41 -5.96
C SER A 138 7.50 3.70 -7.00
N LEU A 139 7.22 4.97 -7.30
CA LEU A 139 6.33 5.35 -8.41
C LEU A 139 6.97 5.20 -9.78
N TYR A 140 8.30 5.08 -9.87
CA TYR A 140 9.02 4.99 -11.14
C TYR A 140 8.49 3.89 -12.08
N PRO A 141 8.28 2.63 -11.62
CA PRO A 141 7.71 1.57 -12.47
C PRO A 141 6.25 1.84 -12.85
N VAL A 142 5.49 2.51 -11.98
CA VAL A 142 4.06 2.82 -12.19
C VAL A 142 3.87 3.87 -13.29
N LEU A 143 4.79 4.84 -13.38
CA LEU A 143 4.81 5.89 -14.39
C LEU A 143 5.31 5.40 -15.76
N GLY A 144 5.80 4.16 -15.86
CA GLY A 144 6.26 3.58 -17.11
C GLY A 144 7.58 4.19 -17.63
N LEU A 145 8.39 4.81 -16.76
CA LEU A 145 9.68 5.40 -17.12
C LEU A 145 10.78 4.36 -17.43
N GLY A 146 10.45 3.07 -17.45
CA GLY A 146 11.37 1.96 -17.71
C GLY A 146 10.84 0.90 -18.67
N ALA A 147 10.03 1.29 -19.66
CA ALA A 147 9.68 0.46 -20.82
C ALA A 147 10.36 0.99 -22.08
#